data_AF-A0A9E2UI29-F1
#
_entry.id   AF-A0A9E2UI29-F1
#
_cell.length_a   1.000
_cell.length_b   1.000
_cell.length_c   1.000
_cell.angle_alpha   90.00
_cell.angle_beta   90.00
_cell.angle_gamma   90.00
#
_symmetry.space_group_name_H-M   'P 1'
#
loop_
_entity.id
_entity.type
_entity.pdbx_description
1 polymer ?
#
loop_
_entity_poly.entity_id
_entity_poly.type
_entity_poly.pdbx_seq_one_letter_code
_entity_poly.pdbx_strand_id
1 'polypeptide(L)'
;MAVRRSRSGPSSTPSAERVASSGNGRRLQPQAAVFLYHQRTGRLSHTHFFAAAPGAELPPREELERVALAHAEKDGCNLRRHKVLHVDPATLKPGTGYRVSVTRRALIEVTPRRSLKRRRTGSGASRPK
;
A
#
# COMPACT_ATOMS: atom_id res chain seq x y z
N MET A 1 18.99 65.37 -18.40
CA MET A 1 17.98 64.40 -18.90
C MET A 1 18.04 63.16 -18.03
N ALA A 2 17.03 62.94 -17.18
CA ALA A 2 17.02 61.86 -16.18
C ALA A 2 16.12 60.71 -16.65
N VAL A 3 16.72 59.51 -16.80
CA VAL A 3 16.00 58.28 -17.18
C VAL A 3 15.40 57.66 -15.92
N ARG A 4 14.06 57.71 -15.83
CA ARG A 4 13.27 57.05 -14.78
C ARG A 4 13.16 55.55 -15.10
N ARG A 5 13.69 54.69 -14.23
CA ARG A 5 13.50 53.24 -14.31
C ARG A 5 12.20 52.84 -13.60
N SER A 6 11.29 52.28 -14.37
CA SER A 6 10.02 51.68 -13.95
C SER A 6 10.26 50.49 -13.02
N ARG A 7 9.57 50.47 -11.87
CA ARG A 7 9.51 49.30 -10.97
C ARG A 7 8.38 48.38 -11.44
N SER A 8 8.73 47.15 -11.81
CA SER A 8 7.82 46.02 -12.00
C SER A 8 7.30 45.54 -10.64
N GLY A 9 5.98 45.42 -10.52
CA GLY A 9 5.31 44.93 -9.32
C GLY A 9 5.36 43.40 -9.20
N PRO A 10 5.34 42.84 -7.97
CA PRO A 10 5.14 41.41 -7.78
C PRO A 10 3.65 41.06 -7.83
N SER A 11 3.24 40.28 -8.83
CA SER A 11 1.96 39.58 -8.89
C SER A 11 2.01 38.32 -8.03
N SER A 12 1.78 38.49 -6.73
CA SER A 12 1.69 37.38 -5.78
C SER A 12 0.28 36.76 -5.79
N THR A 13 0.20 35.59 -6.43
CA THR A 13 -0.50 34.36 -6.00
C THR A 13 -1.98 34.43 -5.55
N PRO A 14 -2.89 33.65 -6.18
CA PRO A 14 -4.22 33.42 -5.63
C PRO A 14 -4.12 32.59 -4.33
N SER A 15 -4.41 33.25 -3.21
CA SER A 15 -4.77 32.64 -1.93
C SER A 15 -6.28 32.39 -1.90
N ALA A 16 -6.70 31.17 -2.20
CA ALA A 16 -7.97 30.53 -1.88
C ALA A 16 -8.02 29.28 -2.79
N GLU A 17 -8.20 28.04 -2.35
CA GLU A 17 -8.95 27.53 -1.23
C GLU A 17 -8.17 26.36 -0.60
N ARG A 18 -7.77 26.50 0.66
CA ARG A 18 -7.68 25.32 1.51
C ARG A 18 -9.12 24.96 1.87
N VAL A 19 -9.72 24.08 1.08
CA VAL A 19 -10.92 23.34 1.51
C VAL A 19 -10.47 22.46 2.67
N ALA A 20 -10.60 23.00 3.88
CA ALA A 20 -10.56 22.22 5.10
C ALA A 20 -11.77 21.28 5.05
N SER A 21 -11.52 20.05 4.60
CA SER A 21 -12.51 18.98 4.62
C SER A 21 -12.70 18.52 6.08
N SER A 22 -13.44 19.31 6.84
CA SER A 22 -14.09 18.89 8.09
C SER A 22 -15.29 18.02 7.73
N GLY A 23 -15.03 16.79 7.31
CA GLY A 23 -16.04 15.78 7.05
C GLY A 23 -16.01 14.70 8.13
N ASN A 24 -17.14 14.49 8.81
CA ASN A 24 -17.42 13.36 9.70
C ASN A 24 -16.68 12.08 9.28
N GLY A 25 -15.97 11.44 10.21
CA GLY A 25 -14.99 10.35 10.02
C GLY A 25 -15.53 9.04 9.44
N ARG A 26 -16.19 9.09 8.28
CA ARG A 26 -16.38 7.92 7.41
C ARG A 26 -15.03 7.59 6.81
N ARG A 27 -14.41 6.53 7.32
CA ARG A 27 -13.22 5.94 6.69
C ARG A 27 -13.57 5.61 5.24
N LEU A 28 -12.83 6.20 4.30
CA LEU A 28 -12.97 5.84 2.90
C LEU A 28 -12.65 4.35 2.77
N GLN A 29 -13.60 3.61 2.19
CA GLN A 29 -13.36 2.21 1.89
C GLN A 29 -12.38 2.14 0.70
N PRO A 30 -11.33 1.32 0.79
CA PRO A 30 -10.45 1.11 -0.35
C PRO A 30 -11.28 0.55 -1.50
N GLN A 31 -11.11 1.14 -2.68
CA GLN A 31 -11.80 0.72 -3.90
C GLN A 31 -10.87 -0.09 -4.82
N ALA A 32 -9.55 0.11 -4.70
CA ALA A 32 -8.56 -0.67 -5.43
C ALA A 32 -7.36 -0.99 -4.53
N ALA A 33 -6.76 -2.17 -4.75
CA ALA A 33 -5.52 -2.57 -4.10
C ALA A 33 -4.49 -3.00 -5.15
N VAL A 34 -3.26 -2.51 -4.98
CA VAL A 34 -2.13 -2.84 -5.83
C VAL A 34 -1.07 -3.53 -4.99
N PHE A 35 -0.76 -4.78 -5.35
CA PHE A 35 0.21 -5.61 -4.67
C PHE A 35 1.45 -5.78 -5.52
N LEU A 36 2.61 -5.48 -4.95
CA LEU A 36 3.89 -5.82 -5.54
C LEU A 36 4.37 -7.14 -4.94
N TYR A 37 4.65 -8.10 -5.82
CA TYR A 37 5.09 -9.43 -5.42
C TYR A 37 6.38 -9.83 -6.14
N HIS A 38 7.23 -10.57 -5.45
CA HIS A 38 8.47 -11.08 -6.04
C HIS A 38 8.15 -12.15 -7.08
N GLN A 39 8.57 -11.95 -8.32
CA GLN A 39 8.09 -12.75 -9.46
C GLN A 39 8.47 -14.23 -9.40
N ARG A 40 9.52 -14.61 -8.66
CA ARG A 40 9.92 -16.03 -8.50
C ARG A 40 9.26 -16.72 -7.30
N THR A 41 9.00 -15.96 -6.24
CA THR A 41 8.56 -16.54 -4.96
C THR A 41 7.12 -16.22 -4.66
N GLY A 42 6.48 -15.29 -5.37
CA GLY A 42 5.11 -14.87 -5.08
C GLY A 42 4.94 -14.14 -3.75
N ARG A 43 6.04 -13.87 -3.02
CA ARG A 43 5.98 -13.14 -1.75
C ARG A 43 5.56 -11.70 -2.01
N LEU A 44 4.59 -11.22 -1.25
CA LEU A 44 4.20 -9.82 -1.24
C LEU A 44 5.30 -8.99 -0.57
N SER A 45 5.73 -7.94 -1.24
CA SER A 45 6.78 -7.03 -0.76
C SER A 45 6.23 -5.66 -0.41
N HIS A 46 5.23 -5.19 -1.15
CA HIS A 46 4.57 -3.91 -0.89
C HIS A 46 3.09 -4.01 -1.26
N THR A 47 2.23 -3.29 -0.52
CA THR A 47 0.79 -3.24 -0.76
C THR A 47 0.36 -1.80 -0.67
N HIS A 48 -0.37 -1.34 -1.69
CA HIS A 48 -0.91 0.01 -1.74
C HIS A 48 -2.42 -0.04 -1.92
N PHE A 49 -3.16 0.66 -1.06
CA PHE A 49 -4.61 0.76 -1.14
C PHE A 49 -4.99 2.15 -1.63
N PHE A 50 -5.90 2.20 -2.60
CA PHE A 50 -6.43 3.43 -3.15
C PHE A 50 -7.90 3.55 -2.79
N ALA A 51 -8.28 4.75 -2.36
CA ALA A 51 -9.65 5.09 -2.07
C ALA A 51 -9.95 6.45 -2.70
N ALA A 52 -11.13 6.57 -3.32
CA ALA A 52 -11.63 7.82 -3.86
C ALA A 52 -12.72 8.37 -2.92
N ALA A 53 -12.86 9.70 -2.91
CA ALA A 53 -13.97 10.35 -2.23
C ALA A 53 -15.31 9.95 -2.89
N PRO A 54 -16.44 10.00 -2.17
CA PRO A 54 -17.74 9.76 -2.77
C PRO A 54 -17.99 10.68 -3.97
N GLY A 55 -18.30 10.09 -5.13
CA GLY A 55 -18.50 10.84 -6.39
C GLY A 55 -17.22 11.17 -7.16
N ALA A 56 -16.04 10.86 -6.61
CA ALA A 56 -14.78 10.92 -7.35
C ALA A 56 -14.48 9.56 -7.99
N GLU A 57 -13.97 9.59 -9.21
CA GLU A 57 -13.47 8.40 -9.89
C GLU A 57 -12.04 8.09 -9.45
N LEU A 58 -11.72 6.79 -9.38
CA LEU A 58 -10.35 6.37 -9.22
C LEU A 58 -9.55 6.68 -10.50
N PRO A 59 -8.27 7.06 -10.36
CA PRO A 59 -7.36 7.12 -11.50
C PRO A 59 -7.35 5.81 -12.29
N PRO A 60 -7.01 5.88 -13.60
CA PRO A 60 -6.87 4.69 -14.43
C PRO A 60 -5.82 3.73 -13.86
N ARG A 61 -5.96 2.46 -14.22
CA ARG A 61 -5.18 1.36 -13.65
C ARG A 61 -3.66 1.59 -13.79
N GLU A 62 -3.24 2.13 -14.93
CA GLU A 62 -1.85 2.44 -15.26
C GLU A 62 -1.27 3.52 -14.33
N GLU A 63 -2.09 4.48 -13.93
CA GLU A 63 -1.69 5.54 -13.01
C GLU A 63 -1.59 5.02 -11.58
N LEU A 64 -2.54 4.18 -11.15
CA LEU A 64 -2.46 3.48 -9.86
C LEU A 64 -1.19 2.63 -9.77
N GLU A 65 -0.85 1.92 -10.84
CA GLU A 65 0.38 1.13 -10.92
C GLU A 65 1.62 2.03 -10.81
N ARG A 66 1.67 3.13 -11.56
CA ARG A 66 2.80 4.07 -11.52
C ARG A 66 3.02 4.65 -10.12
N VAL A 67 1.95 5.05 -9.44
CA VAL A 67 2.02 5.57 -8.07
C VAL A 67 2.51 4.48 -7.11
N ALA A 68 1.94 3.27 -7.18
CA ALA A 68 2.36 2.16 -6.32
C ALA A 68 3.84 1.77 -6.52
N LEU A 69 4.32 1.78 -7.77
CA LEU A 69 5.74 1.52 -8.09
C LEU A 69 6.66 2.61 -7.54
N ALA A 70 6.29 3.89 -7.70
CA ALA A 70 7.07 5.01 -7.17
C ALA A 70 7.18 4.95 -5.63
N HIS A 71 6.09 4.60 -4.95
CA HIS A 71 6.11 4.38 -3.50
C HIS A 71 6.97 3.19 -3.09
N ALA A 72 6.85 2.06 -3.79
CA ALA A 72 7.66 0.88 -3.47
C ALA A 72 9.15 1.11 -3.72
N GLU A 73 9.52 1.85 -4.77
CA GLU A 73 10.91 2.22 -5.04
C GLU A 73 11.48 3.11 -3.95
N LYS A 74 10.68 4.08 -3.48
CA LYS A 74 11.04 4.94 -2.34
C LYS A 74 11.27 4.14 -1.05
N ASP A 75 10.54 3.05 -0.87
CA ASP A 75 10.70 2.12 0.27
C ASP A 75 11.87 1.12 0.07
N GLY A 76 12.65 1.26 -1.02
CA GLY A 76 13.80 0.40 -1.31
C GLY A 76 13.46 -0.93 -1.98
N CYS A 77 12.25 -1.07 -2.53
CA CYS A 77 11.85 -2.27 -3.26
C CYS A 77 12.53 -2.34 -4.63
N ASN A 78 13.19 -3.46 -4.95
CA ASN A 78 13.81 -3.66 -6.26
C ASN A 78 12.77 -4.01 -7.34
N LEU A 79 12.30 -3.01 -8.08
CA LEU A 79 11.24 -3.17 -9.09
C LEU A 79 11.55 -4.22 -10.17
N ARG A 80 12.82 -4.45 -10.52
CA ARG A 80 13.21 -5.44 -11.55
C ARG A 80 12.86 -6.88 -11.20
N ARG A 81 12.71 -7.18 -9.90
CA ARG A 81 12.38 -8.52 -9.41
C ARG A 81 10.91 -8.69 -9.03
N HIS A 82 10.15 -7.61 -9.11
CA HIS A 82 8.76 -7.59 -8.66
C HIS A 82 7.82 -7.39 -9.85
N LYS A 83 6.60 -7.91 -9.69
CA LYS A 83 5.50 -7.67 -10.61
C LYS A 83 4.33 -7.11 -9.81
N VAL A 84 3.44 -6.45 -10.54
CA VAL A 84 2.26 -5.82 -9.98
C VAL A 84 1.05 -6.74 -10.16
N LEU A 85 0.19 -6.80 -9.15
CA LEU A 85 -1.08 -7.49 -9.19
C LEU A 85 -2.16 -6.53 -8.68
N HIS A 86 -3.20 -6.34 -9.48
CA HIS A 86 -4.37 -5.55 -9.10
C HIS A 86 -5.42 -6.48 -8.51
N VAL A 87 -6.01 -6.04 -7.42
CA VAL A 87 -6.93 -6.85 -6.62
C VAL A 87 -8.04 -5.95 -6.15
N ASP A 88 -9.25 -6.49 -6.19
CA ASP A 88 -10.39 -5.85 -5.56
C ASP A 88 -10.30 -6.06 -4.04
N PRO A 89 -10.16 -4.99 -3.24
CA PRO A 89 -10.09 -5.08 -1.79
C PRO A 89 -11.33 -5.75 -1.17
N ALA A 90 -12.50 -5.73 -1.82
CA ALA A 90 -13.69 -6.43 -1.34
C ALA A 90 -13.52 -7.97 -1.29
N THR A 91 -12.57 -8.52 -2.06
CA THR A 91 -12.25 -9.96 -2.05
C THR A 91 -11.30 -10.36 -0.93
N LEU A 92 -10.70 -9.38 -0.25
CA LEU A 92 -9.72 -9.63 0.82
C LEU A 92 -10.43 -9.82 2.16
N LYS A 93 -10.07 -10.91 2.84
CA LYS A 93 -10.54 -11.21 4.19
C LYS A 93 -9.61 -10.57 5.22
N PRO A 94 -10.16 -9.80 6.18
CA PRO A 94 -9.35 -9.24 7.25
C PRO A 94 -8.67 -10.34 8.07
N GLY A 95 -7.43 -10.09 8.50
CA GLY A 95 -6.64 -11.03 9.32
C GLY A 95 -6.09 -12.25 8.56
N THR A 96 -6.33 -12.35 7.24
CA THR A 96 -5.82 -13.46 6.44
C THR A 96 -4.46 -13.11 5.83
N GLY A 97 -3.50 -14.03 5.97
CA GLY A 97 -2.22 -13.92 5.30
C GLY A 97 -2.36 -14.28 3.83
N TYR A 98 -1.65 -13.57 2.96
CA TYR A 98 -1.79 -13.72 1.52
C TYR A 98 -0.45 -13.86 0.82
N ARG A 99 -0.43 -14.60 -0.29
CA ARG A 99 0.71 -14.74 -1.21
C ARG A 99 0.19 -14.76 -2.63
N VAL A 100 1.00 -14.36 -3.60
CA VAL A 100 0.66 -14.51 -5.02
C VAL A 100 1.12 -15.87 -5.52
N SER A 101 0.23 -16.64 -6.11
CA SER A 101 0.62 -17.80 -6.92
C SER A 101 1.21 -17.29 -8.23
N VAL A 102 2.52 -17.45 -8.42
CA VAL A 102 3.22 -16.98 -9.63
C VAL A 102 2.64 -17.65 -10.89
N THR A 103 2.28 -18.93 -10.80
CA THR A 103 1.74 -19.72 -11.90
C THR A 103 0.34 -19.24 -12.30
N ARG A 104 -0.51 -18.97 -11.31
CA ARG A 104 -1.92 -18.57 -11.54
C ARG A 104 -2.09 -17.05 -11.64
N ARG A 105 -1.04 -16.28 -11.32
CA ARG A 105 -1.05 -14.81 -11.17
C ARG A 105 -2.24 -14.33 -10.32
N ALA A 106 -2.55 -15.07 -9.27
CA ALA A 106 -3.70 -14.84 -8.41
C ALA A 106 -3.28 -14.88 -6.94
N LEU A 107 -4.02 -14.17 -6.09
CA LEU A 107 -3.84 -14.25 -4.65
C LEU A 107 -4.29 -15.60 -4.11
N ILE A 108 -3.49 -16.17 -3.22
CA ILE A 108 -3.79 -17.38 -2.47
C ILE A 108 -3.71 -17.09 -0.98
N GLU A 109 -4.67 -17.63 -0.24
CA GLU A 109 -4.71 -17.56 1.21
C GLU A 109 -3.59 -18.43 1.79
N VAL A 110 -2.77 -17.85 2.65
CA VAL A 110 -1.79 -18.55 3.45
C VAL A 110 -2.40 -18.70 4.84
N THR A 111 -3.05 -19.84 5.07
CA THR A 111 -3.41 -20.21 6.44
C THR A 111 -2.14 -20.23 7.28
N PRO A 112 -2.05 -19.45 8.37
CA PRO A 112 -0.92 -19.57 9.27
C PRO A 112 -0.90 -21.02 9.73
N ARG A 113 0.14 -21.76 9.37
CA ARG A 113 0.37 -23.08 9.95
C ARG A 113 0.41 -22.82 11.44
N ARG A 114 -0.61 -23.26 12.18
CA ARG A 114 -0.60 -23.28 13.65
C ARG A 114 0.75 -23.86 14.02
N SER A 115 1.65 -23.02 14.52
CA SER A 115 2.87 -23.47 15.11
C SER A 115 2.40 -24.37 16.25
N LEU A 116 2.51 -25.67 16.04
CA LEU A 116 2.36 -26.66 17.11
C LEU A 116 3.37 -26.23 18.16
N LYS A 117 2.85 -25.50 19.14
CA LYS A 117 3.50 -25.09 20.38
C LYS A 117 4.33 -26.29 20.79
N ARG A 118 5.66 -26.19 20.66
CA ARG A 118 6.59 -27.22 21.12
C ARG A 118 6.15 -27.53 22.54
N ARG A 119 5.52 -28.70 22.72
CA ARG A 119 5.28 -29.24 24.05
C ARG A 119 6.68 -29.33 24.65
N ARG A 120 6.98 -28.46 25.62
CA ARG A 120 8.10 -28.69 26.54
C ARG A 120 7.70 -29.92 27.36
N THR A 121 7.85 -31.10 26.76
CA THR A 121 7.98 -32.36 27.46
C THR A 121 9.44 -32.50 27.87
N GLY A 122 9.79 -31.91 29.00
CA GLY A 122 10.77 -32.47 29.94
C GLY A 122 9.99 -32.60 31.25
N SER A 123 9.58 -33.76 31.76
CA SER A 123 10.26 -35.05 31.90
C SER A 123 11.61 -34.92 32.62
N GLY A 124 11.61 -35.32 33.89
CA GLY A 124 12.79 -35.60 34.72
C GLY A 124 13.44 -34.35 35.33
N ALA A 125 13.75 -34.26 36.62
CA ALA A 125 14.00 -35.34 37.57
C ALA A 125 13.70 -34.86 39.00
N SER A 126 13.10 -35.78 39.75
CA SER A 126 13.19 -35.86 41.21
C SER A 126 14.61 -35.57 41.69
N ARG A 127 14.75 -34.78 42.75
CA ARG A 127 15.91 -34.86 43.61
C ARG A 127 15.43 -34.95 45.06
N PRO A 128 15.60 -36.11 45.72
CA PRO A 128 15.19 -36.31 47.10
C PRO A 128 16.28 -35.89 48.09
N LYS A 129 15.79 -35.69 49.32
CA LYS A 129 16.46 -35.42 50.61
C LYS A 129 16.87 -33.98 50.87
#